data_AF-A0A7Y4UGT0-F1
#
_entry.id   AF-A0A7Y4UGT0-F1
#
_cell.length_a   1.000
_cell.length_b   1.000
_cell.length_c   1.000
_cell.angle_alpha   90.00
_cell.angle_beta   90.00
_cell.angle_gamma   90.00
#
_symmetry.space_group_name_H-M   'P 1'
#
loop_
_entity.id
_entity.type
_entity.pdbx_description
1 polymer ?
#
loop_
_entity_poly.entity_id
_entity_poly.type
_entity_poly.pdbx_seq_one_letter_code
_entity_poly.pdbx_strand_id
1 'polypeptide(L)' 'MQPATSLSPYGQALELIATLPLNKQEELVEIVRRRMIEQRRAEIAQEAVALRQALEEGRLKPCSFEELKADLLVELES' A
#
# COMPACT_ATOMS: atom_id res chain seq x y z
N MET A 1 22.51 0.57 -36.89
CA MET A 1 22.42 1.02 -35.48
C MET A 1 21.01 0.71 -35.00
N GLN A 2 20.85 -0.21 -34.03
CA GLN A 2 19.57 -0.39 -33.35
C GLN A 2 19.39 0.75 -32.32
N PRO A 3 18.18 1.31 -32.13
CA PRO A 3 17.96 2.30 -31.09
C PRO A 3 18.00 1.62 -29.73
N ALA A 4 18.78 2.17 -28.80
CA ALA A 4 18.78 1.74 -27.41
C ALA A 4 17.39 2.03 -26.81
N THR A 5 16.60 0.99 -26.60
CA THR A 5 15.32 1.07 -25.90
C THR A 5 15.60 1.50 -24.45
N SER A 6 15.34 2.76 -24.09
CA SER A 6 15.45 3.19 -22.70
C SER A 6 14.35 2.51 -21.88
N LEU A 7 14.71 1.57 -21.00
CA LEU A 7 13.74 0.92 -20.11
C LEU A 7 13.10 1.96 -19.17
N SER A 8 11.82 1.77 -18.84
CA SER A 8 11.16 2.54 -17.78
C SER A 8 11.90 2.34 -16.44
N PRO A 9 11.73 3.23 -15.45
CA PRO A 9 12.33 3.06 -14.13
C PRO A 9 12.01 1.69 -13.50
N TYR A 10 10.78 1.20 -13.72
CA TYR A 10 10.37 -0.15 -13.32
C TYR A 10 11.19 -1.24 -14.02
N GLY A 11 11.33 -1.15 -15.34
CA GLY A 11 12.12 -2.11 -16.12
C GLY A 11 13.59 -2.11 -15.70
N GLN A 12 14.19 -0.93 -15.49
CA GLN A 12 15.57 -0.81 -14.99
C GLN A 12 15.76 -1.46 -13.62
N ALA A 13 14.77 -1.33 -12.72
CA ALA A 13 14.80 -2.00 -11.43
C ALA A 13 14.77 -3.52 -11.56
N LEU A 14 13.92 -4.07 -12.45
CA LEU A 14 13.88 -5.51 -12.71
C LEU A 14 15.22 -6.04 -13.24
N GLU A 15 15.82 -5.36 -14.22
CA GLU A 15 17.12 -5.75 -14.76
C GLU A 15 18.20 -5.70 -13.68
N LEU A 16 18.21 -4.66 -12.84
CA LEU A 16 19.16 -4.56 -11.74
C LEU A 16 19.00 -5.70 -10.73
N ILE A 17 17.75 -6.03 -10.36
CA ILE A 17 17.46 -7.16 -9.46
C ILE A 17 17.92 -8.48 -10.08
N ALA A 18 17.70 -8.66 -11.39
CA ALA A 18 18.13 -9.85 -12.12
C ALA A 18 19.65 -10.07 -12.09
N THR A 19 20.45 -9.01 -11.91
CA THR A 19 21.92 -9.13 -11.74
C THR A 19 22.35 -9.70 -10.39
N LEU A 20 21.46 -9.72 -9.39
CA LEU A 20 21.77 -10.24 -8.05
C LEU A 20 21.79 -11.77 -8.05
N PRO A 21 22.63 -12.41 -7.21
CA PRO A 21 22.50 -13.84 -6.93
C PRO A 21 21.10 -14.20 -6.44
N LEU A 22 20.62 -15.43 -6.74
CA LEU A 22 19.25 -15.86 -6.43
C LEU A 22 18.88 -15.65 -4.96
N ASN A 23 19.76 -16.02 -4.02
CA ASN A 23 19.53 -15.81 -2.59
C ASN A 23 19.36 -14.33 -2.21
N LYS A 24 20.01 -13.42 -2.94
CA LYS A 24 19.86 -11.97 -2.74
C LYS A 24 18.58 -11.43 -3.37
N GLN A 25 18.11 -12.01 -4.47
CA GLN A 25 16.79 -11.71 -5.01
C GLN A 25 15.68 -12.12 -4.04
N GLU A 26 15.76 -13.33 -3.48
CA GLU A 26 14.83 -13.83 -2.47
C GLU A 26 14.82 -12.96 -1.20
N GLU A 27 16.00 -12.61 -0.68
CA GLU A 27 16.13 -11.68 0.47
C GLU A 27 15.50 -10.31 0.16
N LEU A 28 15.70 -9.79 -1.05
CA LEU A 28 15.13 -8.51 -1.47
C LEU A 28 13.60 -8.56 -1.52
N VAL A 29 13.00 -9.64 -2.02
CA VAL A 29 11.54 -9.81 -2.07
C VAL A 29 10.96 -9.73 -0.66
N GLU A 30 11.56 -10.41 0.31
CA GLU A 30 11.10 -10.36 1.71
C GLU A 30 11.22 -8.96 2.32
N ILE A 31 12.33 -8.27 2.06
CA ILE A 31 12.53 -6.89 2.54
C ILE A 31 11.48 -5.96 1.95
N VAL A 32 11.27 -6.00 0.63
CA VAL A 32 10.31 -5.12 -0.06
C VAL A 32 8.90 -5.42 0.44
N ARG A 33 8.52 -6.69 0.55
CA ARG A 33 7.22 -7.11 1.09
C ARG A 33 7.00 -6.56 2.50
N ARG A 34 8.00 -6.70 3.38
CA ARG A 34 7.91 -6.17 4.75
C ARG A 34 7.73 -4.65 4.75
N ARG A 35 8.48 -3.92 3.91
CA ARG A 35 8.34 -2.46 3.81
C ARG A 35 6.95 -2.03 3.34
N MET A 36 6.38 -2.74 2.36
CA MET A 36 5.01 -2.47 1.91
C MET A 36 3.98 -2.68 3.03
N ILE A 37 4.14 -3.74 3.84
CA ILE A 37 3.26 -3.99 4.99
C ILE A 37 3.37 -2.85 6.01
N GLU A 38 4.59 -2.42 6.36
CA GLU A 38 4.77 -1.33 7.32
C GLU A 38 4.25 0.00 6.79
N GLN A 39 4.43 0.28 5.49
CA GLN A 39 3.85 1.45 4.87
C GLN A 39 2.31 1.45 4.97
N ARG A 40 1.67 0.31 4.65
CA ARG A 40 0.21 0.19 4.76
C ARG A 40 -0.28 0.34 6.21
N ARG A 41 0.47 -0.18 7.19
CA ARG A 41 0.16 0.02 8.61
C ARG A 41 0.26 1.49 9.02
N ALA A 42 1.26 2.21 8.51
CA ALA A 42 1.41 3.63 8.77
C ALA A 42 0.25 4.44 8.18
N GLU A 43 -0.20 4.12 6.96
CA GLU A 43 -1.39 4.72 6.33
C GLU A 43 -2.63 4.51 7.21
N ILE A 44 -2.91 3.27 7.62
CA ILE A 44 -4.07 2.94 8.49
C ILE A 44 -3.98 3.69 9.83
N ALA A 45 -2.78 3.80 10.42
CA ALA A 45 -2.60 4.53 11.67
C ALA A 45 -2.91 6.03 11.51
N GLN A 46 -2.47 6.64 10.40
CA GLN A 46 -2.77 8.03 10.08
C GLN A 46 -4.27 8.25 9.86
N GLU A 47 -4.92 7.38 9.08
CA GLU A 47 -6.37 7.41 8.87
C GLU A 47 -7.13 7.28 10.19
N ALA A 48 -6.70 6.37 11.07
CA ALA A 48 -7.31 6.19 12.38
C ALA A 48 -7.16 7.42 13.29
N VAL A 49 -6.03 8.14 13.21
CA VAL A 49 -5.85 9.43 13.92
C VAL A 49 -6.83 10.47 13.38
N ALA A 50 -6.90 10.62 12.06
CA ALA A 50 -7.81 11.58 11.43
C ALA A 50 -9.28 11.28 11.75
N LEU A 51 -9.66 10.00 11.74
CA LEU A 51 -11.00 9.54 12.10
C LEU A 51 -11.37 9.91 13.55
N ARG A 52 -10.45 9.66 14.50
CA ARG A 52 -10.66 10.04 15.90
C ARG A 52 -10.85 11.54 16.06
N GLN A 53 -10.00 12.34 15.44
CA GLN A 53 -10.11 13.80 15.49
C GLN A 53 -11.45 14.28 14.91
N ALA A 54 -11.89 13.72 13.78
CA ALA A 54 -13.16 14.09 13.17
C ALA A 54 -14.39 13.69 14.03
N LEU A 55 -14.31 12.60 14.80
CA LEU A 55 -15.33 12.25 15.79
C LEU A 55 -15.35 13.24 16.97
N GLU A 56 -14.17 13.60 17.50
CA GLU A 56 -14.04 14.58 18.58
C GLU A 56 -14.55 15.97 18.18
N GLU A 57 -14.28 16.38 16.94
CA GLU A 57 -14.77 17.63 16.36
C GLU A 57 -16.25 17.58 15.92
N GLY A 58 -16.93 16.44 16.08
CA GLY A 58 -18.32 16.24 15.69
C GLY A 58 -18.58 16.26 14.18
N ARG A 59 -17.52 16.16 13.37
CA ARG A 59 -17.59 16.09 11.89
C ARG A 59 -18.02 14.72 11.39
N LEU A 60 -17.87 13.69 12.21
CA LEU A 60 -18.36 12.34 11.96
C LEU A 60 -19.31 11.91 13.07
N LYS A 61 -20.30 11.11 12.71
CA LYS A 61 -21.22 10.49 13.67
C LYS A 61 -20.63 9.15 14.12
N PRO A 62 -20.58 8.86 15.42
CA PRO A 62 -20.24 7.53 15.89
C PRO A 62 -21.30 6.53 15.39
N CYS A 63 -20.85 5.41 14.85
CA CYS A 63 -21.69 4.30 14.39
C CYS A 63 -21.13 2.98 14.89
N SER A 64 -21.98 1.96 14.92
CA SER A 64 -21.56 0.60 15.23
C SER A 64 -20.76 -0.01 14.08
N PHE A 65 -19.98 -1.04 14.39
CA PHE A 65 -19.24 -1.79 13.37
C PHE A 65 -20.15 -2.39 12.30
N GLU A 66 -21.34 -2.87 12.69
CA GLU A 66 -22.30 -3.47 11.74
C GLU A 66 -22.89 -2.43 10.78
N GLU A 67 -23.18 -1.21 11.25
CA GLU A 67 -23.63 -0.11 10.39
C GLU A 67 -22.52 0.30 9.40
N LEU A 68 -21.29 0.51 9.89
CA LEU A 68 -20.15 0.85 9.04
C LEU A 68 -19.87 -0.24 7.99
N LYS A 69 -19.96 -1.50 8.38
CA LYS A 69 -19.74 -2.65 7.50
C LYS A 69 -20.83 -2.74 6.43
N ALA A 70 -22.10 -2.51 6.79
CA ALA A 70 -23.19 -2.49 5.83
C ALA A 70 -22.99 -1.38 4.79
N ASP A 71 -22.64 -0.17 5.23
CA ASP A 71 -22.36 0.97 4.34
C ASP A 71 -21.21 0.66 3.36
N LEU A 72 -20.10 0.12 3.85
CA LEU A 72 -18.93 -0.24 3.03
C LEU A 72 -19.22 -1.34 2.00
N LEU A 73 -20.04 -2.34 2.36
CA LEU A 73 -20.38 -3.43 1.43
C LEU A 73 -21.30 -2.94 0.31
N VAL A 74 -22.20 -1.99 0.58
CA VAL A 74 -23.05 -1.37 -0.45
C VAL A 74 -22.22 -0.58 -1.46
N GLU A 75 -21.20 0.16 -1.01
CA GLU A 75 -20.30 0.90 -1.91
C GLU A 75 -19.43 -0.01 -2.79
N LEU A 76 -19.07 -1.21 -2.34
CA LEU A 76 -18.23 -2.15 -3.11
C LEU A 76 -19.00 -2.94 -4.18
N GLU A 77 -20.33 -3.00 -4.06
CA GLU A 77 -21.23 -3.64 -5.03
C GLU A 77 -21.76 -2.65 -6.10
N SER A 78 -21.33 -1.39 -6.02
CA SER A 78 -21.72 -0.27 -6.90
C SER A 78 -20.65 0.03 -7.95
#